data_AF-A0A8H6HCD7-F1
#
_entry.id   AF-A0A8H6HCD7-F1
#
_cell.length_a   1.000
_cell.length_b   1.000
_cell.length_c   1.000
_cell.angle_alpha   90.00
_cell.angle_beta   90.00
_cell.angle_gamma   90.00
#
_symmetry.space_group_name_H-M   'P 1'
#
loop_
_entity.id
_entity.type
_entity.pdbx_description
1 polymer ?
#
loop_
_entity_poly.entity_id
_entity_poly.type
_entity_poly.pdbx_seq_one_letter_code
_entity_poly.pdbx_strand_id
1 'polypeptide(L)'
;MRKFTPELERAFQVIVSCTYAVAIITTFVRLYRRRTVGRLWWDDWLALASVLGSIWTSILFWLNDDGPEGSITATRTYSKARFFMGMVVSWTTIWLTRMSLAFGTSRIFPPQHPAHRLGLLAVRAFAFVLVTFLVAFTSQCAPASGWEPPPGVHGTRTMCFAPISGIYYPGIAGLLADAFLIALPIRALWKLKASRAFKWMLLSAFAASTIVTLTTIGLVIFQALPETWEPMKSETRFRLGFIEAATSVIVCNLIVLVSYVFRVLHGPSIRGGGSSAGANEYSLETRNGTGISHSDSHSAFSFTDTSSQVESENTGGTRSFGIDYIEDWDNYDPDTMQSASR
;
A
#
# COMPACT_ATOMS: atom_id res chain seq x y z
N MET A 1 -11.17 18.84 36.07
CA MET A 1 -10.79 17.98 34.93
C MET A 1 -11.93 17.98 33.92
N ARG A 2 -11.70 18.48 32.70
CA ARG A 2 -12.73 18.53 31.64
C ARG A 2 -12.90 17.10 31.08
N LYS A 3 -13.95 16.38 31.50
CA LYS A 3 -14.31 15.09 30.89
C LYS A 3 -15.08 15.34 29.59
N PHE A 4 -14.99 14.41 28.64
CA PHE A 4 -15.84 14.43 27.45
C PHE A 4 -17.32 14.41 27.87
N THR A 5 -18.17 15.15 27.14
CA THR A 5 -19.61 15.01 27.31
C THR A 5 -20.01 13.59 26.88
N PRO A 6 -21.01 12.97 27.55
CA PRO A 6 -21.43 11.61 27.23
C PRO A 6 -21.94 11.48 25.78
N GLU A 7 -22.48 12.57 25.21
CA GLU A 7 -22.90 12.62 23.81
C GLU A 7 -21.71 12.53 22.84
N LEU A 8 -20.62 13.24 23.15
CA LEU A 8 -19.42 13.22 22.33
C LEU A 8 -18.72 11.86 22.39
N GLU A 9 -18.74 11.21 23.56
CA GLU A 9 -18.25 9.84 23.73
C GLU A 9 -18.99 8.86 22.80
N ARG A 10 -20.33 8.90 22.82
CA ARG A 10 -21.16 8.05 21.97
C ARG A 10 -20.92 8.33 20.48
N ALA A 11 -20.80 9.60 20.10
CA ALA A 11 -20.49 9.96 18.72
C ALA A 11 -19.16 9.36 18.25
N PHE A 12 -18.11 9.43 19.08
CA PHE A 12 -16.82 8.79 18.76
C PHE A 12 -16.93 7.28 18.63
N GLN A 13 -17.63 6.60 19.53
CA GLN A 13 -17.83 5.15 19.47
C GLN A 13 -18.54 4.72 18.19
N VAL A 14 -19.59 5.45 17.79
CA VAL A 14 -20.32 5.21 16.55
C VAL A 14 -19.42 5.42 15.34
N ILE A 15 -18.71 6.55 15.27
CA ILE A 15 -17.82 6.87 14.15
C ILE A 15 -16.74 5.79 13.99
N VAL A 16 -16.02 5.47 15.07
CA VAL A 16 -14.96 4.47 15.06
C VAL A 16 -15.51 3.11 14.60
N SER A 17 -16.62 2.66 15.15
CA SER A 17 -17.21 1.37 14.79
C SER A 17 -17.63 1.30 13.33
N CYS A 18 -18.26 2.36 12.82
CA CYS A 18 -18.62 2.48 11.41
C CYS A 18 -17.38 2.45 10.51
N THR A 19 -16.32 3.20 10.85
CA THR A 19 -15.08 3.22 10.06
C THR A 19 -14.41 1.84 10.04
N TYR A 20 -14.35 1.13 11.17
CA TYR A 20 -13.81 -0.24 11.22
C TYR A 20 -14.66 -1.23 10.43
N ALA A 21 -15.99 -1.14 10.51
CA ALA A 21 -16.88 -1.99 9.72
C ALA A 21 -16.65 -1.78 8.21
N VAL A 22 -16.55 -0.53 7.75
CA VAL A 22 -16.24 -0.21 6.35
C VAL A 22 -14.85 -0.74 5.96
N ALA A 23 -13.84 -0.58 6.82
CA ALA A 23 -12.50 -1.10 6.58
C ALA A 23 -12.52 -2.63 6.38
N ILE A 24 -13.23 -3.36 7.24
CA ILE A 24 -13.32 -4.82 7.20
C ILE A 24 -14.06 -5.27 5.93
N ILE A 25 -15.24 -4.70 5.65
CA ILE A 25 -16.04 -5.05 4.48
C ILE A 25 -15.26 -4.78 3.19
N THR A 26 -14.62 -3.61 3.08
CA THR A 26 -13.84 -3.26 1.88
C THR A 26 -12.65 -4.20 1.65
N THR A 27 -11.99 -4.67 2.72
CA THR A 27 -10.91 -5.67 2.59
C THR A 27 -11.45 -7.00 2.10
N PHE A 28 -12.56 -7.48 2.67
CA PHE A 28 -13.15 -8.76 2.23
C PHE A 28 -13.61 -8.70 0.77
N VAL A 29 -14.22 -7.60 0.33
CA VAL A 29 -14.58 -7.39 -1.08
C VAL A 29 -13.33 -7.43 -1.98
N ARG A 30 -12.23 -6.77 -1.57
CA ARG A 30 -10.95 -6.84 -2.27
C ARG A 30 -10.43 -8.27 -2.39
N LEU A 31 -10.39 -9.01 -1.28
CA LEU A 31 -9.86 -10.37 -1.22
C LEU A 31 -10.72 -11.34 -2.03
N TYR A 32 -12.05 -11.28 -1.87
CA TYR A 32 -12.99 -12.10 -2.63
C TYR A 32 -12.77 -11.92 -4.13
N ARG A 33 -12.75 -10.67 -4.61
CA ARG A 33 -12.57 -10.38 -6.04
C ARG A 33 -11.23 -10.89 -6.58
N ARG A 34 -10.15 -10.72 -5.84
CA ARG A 34 -8.83 -11.19 -6.29
C ARG A 34 -8.71 -12.71 -6.25
N ARG A 35 -9.39 -13.35 -5.30
CA ARG A 35 -9.54 -14.81 -5.27
C ARG A 35 -10.33 -15.32 -6.47
N THR A 36 -11.42 -14.66 -6.85
CA THR A 36 -12.21 -15.02 -8.05
C THR A 36 -11.39 -14.89 -9.34
N VAL A 37 -10.49 -13.91 -9.42
CA VAL A 37 -9.59 -13.72 -10.58
C VAL A 37 -8.37 -14.65 -10.53
N GLY A 38 -8.24 -15.50 -9.51
CA GLY A 38 -7.17 -16.50 -9.40
C GLY A 38 -5.77 -15.92 -9.20
N ARG A 39 -5.66 -14.67 -8.74
CA ARG A 39 -4.37 -13.97 -8.59
C ARG A 39 -4.24 -13.43 -7.17
N LEU A 40 -3.92 -14.31 -6.22
CA LEU A 40 -3.49 -13.95 -4.86
C LEU A 40 -2.00 -13.64 -4.88
N TRP A 41 -1.62 -12.48 -4.37
CA TRP A 41 -0.22 -12.01 -4.33
C TRP A 41 0.18 -11.61 -2.91
N TRP A 42 1.47 -11.38 -2.68
CA TRP A 42 2.01 -10.88 -1.40
C TRP A 42 1.30 -9.61 -0.88
N ASP A 43 0.86 -8.74 -1.78
CA ASP A 43 0.01 -7.58 -1.47
C ASP A 43 -1.29 -7.95 -0.75
N ASP A 44 -1.92 -9.06 -1.13
CA ASP A 44 -3.19 -9.51 -0.55
C ASP A 44 -2.98 -10.10 0.85
N TRP A 45 -1.84 -10.73 1.09
CA TRP A 45 -1.45 -11.19 2.44
C TRP A 45 -1.20 -10.02 3.38
N LEU A 46 -0.58 -8.93 2.91
CA LEU A 46 -0.39 -7.72 3.71
C LEU A 46 -1.74 -7.04 4.02
N ALA A 47 -2.66 -7.01 3.05
CA ALA A 47 -4.02 -6.51 3.26
C ALA A 47 -4.84 -7.39 4.22
N LEU A 48 -4.64 -8.72 4.17
CA LEU A 48 -5.24 -9.63 5.15
C LEU A 48 -4.67 -9.40 6.55
N ALA A 49 -3.35 -9.26 6.68
CA ALA A 49 -2.70 -8.98 7.95
C ALA A 49 -3.17 -7.64 8.54
N SER A 50 -3.36 -6.61 7.71
CA SER A 50 -3.88 -5.32 8.18
C SER A 50 -5.34 -5.38 8.64
N VAL A 51 -6.22 -6.15 7.98
CA VAL A 51 -7.61 -6.30 8.48
C VAL A 51 -7.68 -7.11 9.76
N LEU A 52 -6.83 -8.12 9.95
CA LEU A 52 -6.72 -8.83 11.23
C LEU A 52 -6.27 -7.89 12.35
N GLY A 53 -5.29 -7.03 12.07
CA GLY A 53 -4.89 -5.96 12.97
C GLY A 53 -6.04 -4.99 13.29
N SER A 54 -6.83 -4.60 12.29
CA SER A 54 -8.01 -3.76 12.49
C SER A 54 -9.12 -4.40 13.31
N ILE A 55 -9.36 -5.70 13.14
CA ILE A 55 -10.31 -6.44 13.98
C ILE A 55 -9.83 -6.41 15.43
N TRP A 56 -8.54 -6.67 15.63
CA TRP A 56 -7.94 -6.65 16.96
C TRP A 56 -8.01 -5.27 17.62
N THR A 57 -7.67 -4.19 16.90
CA THR A 57 -7.79 -2.83 17.44
C THR A 57 -9.25 -2.45 17.71
N SER A 58 -10.20 -2.89 16.89
CA SER A 58 -11.62 -2.67 17.16
C SER A 58 -12.08 -3.37 18.45
N ILE A 59 -11.63 -4.59 18.69
CA ILE A 59 -11.88 -5.30 19.96
C ILE A 59 -11.26 -4.52 21.13
N LEU A 60 -10.00 -4.11 21.02
CA LEU A 60 -9.33 -3.32 22.06
C LEU A 60 -10.03 -1.98 22.32
N PHE A 61 -10.61 -1.34 21.31
CA PHE A 61 -11.36 -0.09 21.46
C PHE A 61 -12.61 -0.31 22.33
N TRP A 62 -13.35 -1.39 22.10
CA TRP A 62 -14.58 -1.69 22.84
C TRP A 62 -14.36 -2.21 24.26
N LEU A 63 -13.21 -2.81 24.55
CA LEU A 63 -12.87 -3.33 25.88
C LEU A 63 -12.47 -2.22 26.89
N ASN A 64 -13.29 -1.18 27.01
CA ASN A 64 -13.03 0.00 27.82
C ASN A 64 -12.79 -0.28 29.31
N ASP A 65 -12.05 0.61 29.96
CA ASP A 65 -11.63 0.52 31.36
C ASP A 65 -12.78 0.82 32.36
N ASP A 66 -14.00 1.08 31.85
CA ASP A 66 -15.20 1.41 32.63
C ASP A 66 -15.95 0.16 33.15
N GLY A 67 -15.23 -0.95 33.36
CA GLY A 67 -15.81 -2.14 33.97
C GLY A 67 -16.29 -1.86 35.41
N PRO A 68 -17.28 -2.62 35.92
CA PRO A 68 -17.73 -2.48 37.29
C PRO A 68 -16.56 -2.61 38.26
N GLU A 69 -16.54 -1.79 39.33
CA GLU A 69 -15.46 -1.78 40.31
C GLU A 69 -15.16 -3.21 40.81
N GLY A 70 -13.93 -3.67 40.61
CA GLY A 70 -13.50 -5.06 40.89
C GLY A 70 -13.35 -5.96 39.66
N SER A 71 -13.69 -5.49 38.45
CA SER A 71 -13.40 -6.22 37.22
C SER A 71 -11.91 -6.24 36.87
N ILE A 72 -11.48 -7.28 36.14
CA ILE A 72 -10.12 -7.37 35.59
C ILE A 72 -9.82 -6.15 34.68
N THR A 73 -10.84 -5.62 34.01
CA THR A 73 -10.71 -4.46 33.11
C THR A 73 -10.44 -3.13 33.83
N ALA A 74 -10.72 -3.04 35.13
CA ALA A 74 -10.40 -1.86 35.95
C ALA A 74 -8.97 -1.90 36.53
N THR A 75 -8.20 -2.97 36.27
CA THR A 75 -6.86 -3.12 36.84
C THR A 75 -5.80 -2.33 36.05
N ARG A 76 -4.87 -1.65 36.74
CA ARG A 76 -3.79 -0.88 36.09
C ARG A 76 -2.95 -1.72 35.12
N THR A 77 -2.69 -2.98 35.44
CA THR A 77 -1.98 -3.93 34.57
C THR A 77 -2.71 -4.18 33.26
N TYR A 78 -4.05 -4.26 33.30
CA TYR A 78 -4.88 -4.44 32.12
C TYR A 78 -4.81 -3.20 31.21
N SER A 79 -4.96 -1.99 31.77
CA SER A 79 -4.82 -0.74 31.00
C SER A 79 -3.43 -0.62 30.35
N LYS A 80 -2.36 -1.04 31.05
CA LYS A 80 -0.99 -1.07 30.48
C LYS A 80 -0.92 -2.01 29.27
N ALA A 81 -1.39 -3.24 29.43
CA ALA A 81 -1.37 -4.25 28.39
C ALA A 81 -2.21 -3.83 27.17
N ARG A 82 -3.41 -3.28 27.42
CA ARG A 82 -4.32 -2.77 26.39
C ARG A 82 -3.68 -1.62 25.60
N PHE A 83 -3.10 -0.63 26.27
CA PHE A 83 -2.41 0.47 25.61
C PHE A 83 -1.23 -0.02 24.78
N PHE A 84 -0.38 -0.88 25.36
CA PHE A 84 0.79 -1.44 24.68
C PHE A 84 0.40 -2.22 23.42
N MET A 85 -0.56 -3.16 23.55
CA MET A 85 -1.06 -3.95 22.42
C MET A 85 -1.75 -3.08 21.38
N GLY A 86 -2.54 -2.09 21.80
CA GLY A 86 -3.22 -1.15 20.90
C GLY A 86 -2.23 -0.36 20.05
N MET A 87 -1.17 0.16 20.65
CA MET A 87 -0.11 0.90 19.95
C MET A 87 0.66 -0.01 18.97
N VAL A 88 1.11 -1.18 19.42
CA VAL A 88 1.86 -2.12 18.57
C VAL A 88 1.03 -2.56 17.36
N VAL A 89 -0.23 -2.94 17.58
CA VAL A 89 -1.09 -3.46 16.50
C VAL A 89 -1.54 -2.34 15.56
N SER A 90 -1.88 -1.16 16.07
CA SER A 90 -2.27 -0.03 15.22
C SER A 90 -1.13 0.43 14.31
N TRP A 91 0.09 0.58 14.85
CA TRP A 91 1.26 0.93 14.03
C TRP A 91 1.56 -0.15 13.00
N THR A 92 1.55 -1.42 13.40
CA THR A 92 1.74 -2.53 12.46
C THR A 92 0.71 -2.48 11.34
N THR A 93 -0.56 -2.26 11.67
CA THR A 93 -1.66 -2.14 10.71
C THR A 93 -1.41 -1.01 9.71
N ILE A 94 -1.08 0.19 10.21
CA ILE A 94 -0.81 1.37 9.37
C ILE A 94 0.36 1.10 8.42
N TRP A 95 1.49 0.61 8.92
CA TRP A 95 2.66 0.35 8.08
C TRP A 95 2.44 -0.78 7.07
N LEU A 96 1.70 -1.83 7.43
CA LEU A 96 1.31 -2.89 6.49
C LEU A 96 0.44 -2.36 5.35
N THR A 97 -0.48 -1.42 5.63
CA THR A 97 -1.28 -0.79 4.56
C THR A 97 -0.42 0.02 3.59
N ARG A 98 0.58 0.76 4.09
CA ARG A 98 1.54 1.49 3.25
C ARG A 98 2.40 0.54 2.41
N MET A 99 2.81 -0.60 2.96
CA MET A 99 3.52 -1.63 2.19
C MET A 99 2.64 -2.26 1.10
N SER A 100 1.37 -2.56 1.42
CA SER A 100 0.39 -3.03 0.43
C SER A 100 0.18 -2.00 -0.69
N LEU A 101 0.07 -0.71 -0.36
CA LEU A 101 0.00 0.38 -1.34
C LEU A 101 1.27 0.46 -2.21
N ALA A 102 2.46 0.35 -1.63
CA ALA A 102 3.73 0.35 -2.35
C ALA A 102 3.85 -0.85 -3.32
N PHE A 103 3.46 -2.05 -2.88
CA PHE A 103 3.39 -3.23 -3.75
C PHE A 103 2.34 -3.10 -4.84
N GLY A 104 1.16 -2.59 -4.49
CA GLY A 104 0.07 -2.34 -5.43
C GLY A 104 0.50 -1.40 -6.54
N THR A 105 1.13 -0.27 -6.18
CA THR A 105 1.65 0.74 -7.12
C THR A 105 2.81 0.25 -7.97
N SER A 106 3.77 -0.51 -7.39
CA SER A 106 4.91 -1.05 -8.14
C SER A 106 4.49 -2.03 -9.23
N ARG A 107 3.44 -2.82 -8.99
CA ARG A 107 2.93 -3.82 -9.92
C ARG A 107 2.34 -3.24 -11.20
N ILE A 108 1.84 -2.02 -11.18
CA ILE A 108 1.29 -1.41 -12.40
C ILE A 108 2.39 -1.14 -13.43
N PHE A 109 3.62 -0.94 -12.97
CA PHE A 109 4.76 -0.74 -13.85
C PHE A 109 5.37 -2.08 -14.27
N PRO A 110 5.81 -2.19 -15.55
CA PRO A 110 6.54 -3.37 -15.99
C PRO A 110 7.87 -3.50 -15.22
N PRO A 111 8.39 -4.73 -15.06
CA PRO A 111 9.55 -5.00 -14.20
C PRO A 111 10.83 -4.28 -14.65
N GLN A 112 10.96 -3.93 -15.93
CA GLN A 112 12.10 -3.15 -16.43
C GLN A 112 12.03 -1.65 -16.05
N HIS A 113 10.87 -1.13 -15.64
CA HIS A 113 10.72 0.29 -15.36
C HIS A 113 11.29 0.66 -13.99
N PRO A 114 12.05 1.76 -13.85
CA PRO A 114 12.66 2.16 -12.58
C PRO A 114 11.65 2.37 -11.44
N ALA A 115 10.41 2.78 -11.75
CA ALA A 115 9.36 2.93 -10.74
C ALA A 115 8.96 1.60 -10.07
N HIS A 116 9.08 0.46 -10.79
CA HIS A 116 8.84 -0.86 -10.21
C HIS A 116 9.88 -1.17 -9.13
N ARG A 117 11.16 -0.99 -9.45
CA ARG A 117 12.28 -1.19 -8.50
C ARG A 117 12.19 -0.25 -7.31
N LEU A 118 11.84 1.02 -7.56
CA LEU A 118 11.70 2.03 -6.51
C LEU A 118 10.54 1.71 -5.56
N GLY A 119 9.43 1.18 -6.07
CA GLY A 119 8.32 0.70 -5.23
C GLY A 119 8.70 -0.50 -4.36
N LEU A 120 9.47 -1.47 -4.89
CA LEU A 120 9.99 -2.59 -4.09
C LEU A 120 11.00 -2.14 -3.02
N LEU A 121 11.85 -1.17 -3.35
CA LEU A 121 12.76 -0.55 -2.38
C LEU A 121 11.98 0.14 -1.26
N ALA A 122 10.88 0.82 -1.60
CA ALA A 122 10.02 1.48 -0.63
C ALA A 122 9.36 0.50 0.35
N VAL A 123 8.90 -0.65 -0.14
CA VAL A 123 8.39 -1.72 0.74
C VAL A 123 9.45 -2.10 1.78
N ARG A 124 10.69 -2.34 1.34
CA ARG A 124 11.80 -2.70 2.24
C ARG A 124 12.08 -1.59 3.25
N ALA A 125 12.10 -0.33 2.79
CA ALA A 125 12.29 0.82 3.66
C ALA A 125 11.16 0.96 4.68
N PHE A 126 9.90 0.80 4.27
CA PHE A 126 8.74 0.85 5.17
C PHE A 126 8.76 -0.29 6.19
N ALA A 127 9.16 -1.50 5.80
CA ALA A 127 9.35 -2.61 6.71
C ALA A 127 10.44 -2.32 7.75
N PHE A 128 11.56 -1.75 7.32
CA PHE A 128 12.64 -1.33 8.21
C PHE A 128 12.19 -0.26 9.21
N VAL A 129 11.44 0.76 8.74
CA VAL A 129 10.90 1.81 9.61
C VAL A 129 9.92 1.23 10.62
N LEU A 130 9.02 0.33 10.22
CA LEU A 130 8.10 -0.35 11.14
C LEU A 130 8.87 -1.10 12.23
N VAL A 131 9.84 -1.94 11.86
CA VAL A 131 10.64 -2.70 12.82
C VAL A 131 11.37 -1.76 13.78
N THR A 132 11.95 -0.68 13.27
CA THR A 132 12.64 0.33 14.09
C THR A 132 11.69 0.95 15.11
N PHE A 133 10.47 1.31 14.71
CA PHE A 133 9.47 1.87 15.62
C PHE A 133 8.98 0.87 16.65
N LEU A 134 8.76 -0.38 16.27
CA LEU A 134 8.38 -1.43 17.23
C LEU A 134 9.48 -1.67 18.25
N VAL A 135 10.75 -1.76 17.82
CA VAL A 135 11.90 -1.93 18.73
C VAL A 135 12.07 -0.71 19.64
N ALA A 136 12.00 0.51 19.09
CA ALA A 136 12.09 1.74 19.88
C ALA A 136 10.96 1.84 20.92
N PHE A 137 9.73 1.55 20.53
CA PHE A 137 8.58 1.59 21.45
C PHE A 137 8.67 0.50 22.52
N THR A 138 8.96 -0.74 22.13
CA THR A 138 9.05 -1.86 23.08
C THR A 138 10.20 -1.66 24.06
N SER A 139 11.38 -1.21 23.62
CA SER A 139 12.51 -0.92 24.52
C SER A 139 12.21 0.18 25.54
N GLN A 140 11.38 1.17 25.20
CA GLN A 140 11.01 2.27 26.09
C GLN A 140 9.84 1.92 27.02
N CYS A 141 8.88 1.13 26.52
CA CYS A 141 7.62 0.85 27.20
C CYS A 141 7.54 -0.54 27.86
N ALA A 142 8.48 -1.45 27.61
CA ALA A 142 8.56 -2.72 28.33
C ALA A 142 9.06 -2.55 29.79
N PRO A 143 10.04 -1.68 30.10
CA PRO A 143 10.47 -1.48 31.47
C PRO A 143 9.39 -0.82 32.34
N ALA A 144 9.37 -1.15 33.65
CA ALA A 144 8.44 -0.54 34.60
C ALA A 144 8.58 0.98 34.67
N SER A 145 9.80 1.50 34.52
CA SER A 145 10.13 2.93 34.51
C SER A 145 9.47 3.70 33.37
N GLY A 146 9.17 3.06 32.24
CA GLY A 146 8.47 3.72 31.11
C GLY A 146 7.01 4.09 31.41
N TRP A 147 6.44 3.57 32.49
CA TRP A 147 5.06 3.83 32.92
C TRP A 147 4.96 4.73 34.16
N GLU A 148 6.10 5.19 34.67
CA GLU A 148 6.16 6.12 35.79
C GLU A 148 6.14 7.56 35.27
N PRO A 149 5.27 8.43 35.81
CA PRO A 149 5.22 9.81 35.37
C PRO A 149 6.53 10.55 35.74
N PRO A 150 7.00 11.46 34.88
CA PRO A 150 8.16 12.28 35.19
C PRO A 150 7.91 13.16 36.43
N PRO A 151 8.97 13.53 37.17
CA PRO A 151 8.84 14.34 38.38
C PRO A 151 8.13 15.66 38.09
N GLY A 152 7.04 15.93 38.83
CA GLY A 152 6.19 17.11 38.65
C GLY A 152 4.85 16.86 37.93
N VAL A 153 4.65 15.67 37.33
CA VAL A 153 3.38 15.30 36.69
C VAL A 153 2.60 14.33 37.58
N HIS A 154 1.59 14.83 38.29
CA HIS A 154 0.67 14.00 39.06
C HIS A 154 -0.52 13.59 38.19
N GLY A 155 -0.48 12.38 37.63
CA GLY A 155 -1.55 11.84 36.81
C GLY A 155 -1.75 10.35 37.03
N THR A 156 -3.00 9.94 37.24
CA THR A 156 -3.43 8.56 37.49
C THR A 156 -3.62 7.72 36.23
N ARG A 157 -3.35 8.26 35.02
CA ARG A 157 -3.60 7.54 33.77
C ARG A 157 -2.40 6.73 33.28
N THR A 158 -2.71 5.55 32.77
CA THR A 158 -1.76 4.53 32.35
C THR A 158 -1.33 4.77 30.91
N MET A 159 -0.28 5.57 30.71
CA MET A 159 0.36 5.76 29.41
C MET A 159 1.86 5.52 29.51
N CYS A 160 2.47 5.07 28.42
CA CYS A 160 3.93 4.99 28.33
C CYS A 160 4.50 6.39 28.03
N PHE A 161 5.40 6.86 28.89
CA PHE A 161 6.12 8.11 28.72
C PHE A 161 7.32 7.89 27.80
N ALA A 162 7.09 8.03 26.50
CA ALA A 162 8.16 8.08 25.52
C ALA A 162 8.75 9.51 25.44
N PRO A 163 10.07 9.67 25.24
CA PRO A 163 10.67 10.95 24.89
C PRO A 163 9.96 11.59 23.69
N ILE A 164 10.02 12.92 23.64
CA ILE A 164 9.42 13.75 22.59
C ILE A 164 9.70 13.20 21.18
N SER A 165 10.91 12.72 20.95
CA SER A 165 11.34 12.04 19.71
C SER A 165 10.43 10.87 19.33
N GLY A 166 10.14 9.96 20.27
CA GLY A 166 9.33 8.77 20.04
C GLY A 166 7.89 9.06 19.62
N ILE A 167 7.42 10.30 19.83
CA ILE A 167 6.06 10.70 19.48
C ILE A 167 6.00 11.44 18.13
N TYR A 168 6.98 12.29 17.82
CA TYR A 168 6.99 13.05 16.56
C TYR A 168 7.53 12.25 15.37
N TYR A 169 8.53 11.37 15.58
CA TYR A 169 9.13 10.62 14.48
C TYR A 169 8.15 9.72 13.71
N PRO A 170 7.22 8.98 14.35
CA PRO A 170 6.23 8.20 13.62
C PRO A 170 5.34 9.04 12.69
N GLY A 171 4.94 10.22 13.15
CA GLY A 171 4.14 11.16 12.35
C GLY A 171 4.91 11.66 11.13
N ILE A 172 6.15 12.15 11.33
CA ILE A 172 7.00 12.64 10.24
C ILE A 172 7.29 11.53 9.23
N ALA A 173 7.65 10.33 9.70
CA ALA A 173 7.90 9.18 8.83
C ALA A 173 6.65 8.77 8.04
N GLY A 174 5.47 8.86 8.67
CA GLY A 174 4.18 8.66 7.99
C GLY A 174 3.96 9.65 6.85
N LEU A 175 4.16 10.95 7.11
CA LEU A 175 4.04 12.00 6.09
C LEU A 175 5.02 11.80 4.92
N LEU A 176 6.27 11.44 5.20
CA LEU A 176 7.27 11.15 4.18
C LEU A 176 6.89 9.91 3.35
N ALA A 177 6.39 8.86 4.00
CA ALA A 177 5.92 7.66 3.32
C ALA A 177 4.74 7.96 2.39
N ASP A 178 3.78 8.77 2.84
CA ASP A 178 2.61 9.15 2.05
C ASP A 178 3.01 10.05 0.86
N ALA A 179 3.94 11.01 1.07
CA ALA A 179 4.51 11.83 -0.01
C ALA A 179 5.22 10.98 -1.06
N PHE A 180 5.97 9.97 -0.63
CA PHE A 180 6.66 9.05 -1.53
C PHE A 180 5.67 8.19 -2.35
N LEU A 181 4.62 7.68 -1.71
CA LEU A 181 3.55 6.91 -2.37
C LEU A 181 2.81 7.75 -3.44
N ILE A 182 2.69 9.06 -3.23
CA ILE A 182 2.15 10.00 -4.22
C ILE A 182 3.16 10.25 -5.36
N ALA A 183 4.43 10.46 -5.03
CA ALA A 183 5.47 10.82 -5.99
C ALA A 183 5.77 9.69 -6.98
N LEU A 184 5.70 8.43 -6.54
CA LEU A 184 5.92 7.23 -7.36
C LEU A 184 5.14 7.23 -8.68
N PRO A 185 3.79 7.25 -8.65
CA PRO A 185 2.99 7.23 -9.87
C PRO A 185 3.06 8.54 -10.65
N ILE A 186 3.27 9.70 -10.01
CA ILE A 186 3.44 10.99 -10.71
C ILE A 186 4.72 10.99 -11.56
N ARG A 187 5.85 10.57 -10.97
CA ARG A 187 7.14 10.53 -11.69
C ARG A 187 7.10 9.59 -12.89
N ALA A 188 6.38 8.48 -12.77
CA ALA A 188 6.20 7.56 -13.89
C ALA A 188 5.33 8.16 -15.01
N LEU A 189 4.41 9.06 -14.67
CA LEU A 189 3.52 9.72 -15.62
C LEU A 189 4.15 10.85 -16.41
N TRP A 190 5.16 11.53 -15.86
CA TRP A 190 5.84 12.63 -16.55
C TRP A 190 6.46 12.23 -17.89
N LYS A 191 6.66 10.93 -18.14
CA LYS A 191 7.27 10.42 -19.37
C LYS A 191 6.30 9.68 -20.31
N LEU A 192 5.03 9.47 -19.94
CA LEU A 192 4.10 8.66 -20.75
C LEU A 192 2.76 9.37 -21.01
N LYS A 193 2.31 9.34 -22.28
CA LYS A 193 0.92 9.69 -22.68
C LYS A 193 -0.05 8.67 -22.08
N ALA A 194 -0.51 8.91 -20.86
CA ALA A 194 -1.21 7.91 -20.05
C ALA A 194 -2.67 7.67 -20.47
N SER A 195 -3.07 6.39 -20.42
CA SER A 195 -4.44 5.94 -20.66
C SER A 195 -5.40 6.40 -19.55
N ARG A 196 -6.70 6.51 -19.88
CA ARG A 196 -7.74 6.99 -18.93
C ARG A 196 -7.78 6.16 -17.64
N ALA A 197 -7.63 4.84 -17.75
CA ALA A 197 -7.59 3.94 -16.58
C ALA A 197 -6.46 4.29 -15.60
N PHE A 198 -5.30 4.67 -16.14
CA PHE A 198 -4.13 5.03 -15.33
C PHE A 198 -4.33 6.36 -14.60
N LYS A 199 -5.03 7.33 -15.22
CA LYS A 199 -5.36 8.62 -14.59
C LYS A 199 -6.27 8.46 -13.37
N TRP A 200 -7.27 7.57 -13.45
CA TRP A 200 -8.17 7.28 -12.33
C TRP A 200 -7.46 6.60 -11.16
N MET A 201 -6.55 5.69 -11.48
CA MET A 201 -5.73 5.04 -10.47
C MET A 201 -4.82 6.03 -9.76
N LEU A 202 -4.17 6.94 -10.50
CA LEU A 202 -3.40 8.04 -9.91
C LEU A 202 -4.26 8.92 -9.00
N LEU A 203 -5.44 9.32 -9.48
CA LEU A 203 -6.36 10.16 -8.71
C LEU A 203 -6.77 9.44 -7.42
N SER A 204 -7.04 8.14 -7.49
CA SER A 204 -7.38 7.33 -6.31
C SER A 204 -6.21 7.23 -5.31
N ALA A 205 -4.97 7.06 -5.80
CA ALA A 205 -3.78 6.99 -4.96
C ALA A 205 -3.46 8.35 -4.32
N PHE A 206 -3.65 9.45 -5.05
CA PHE A 206 -3.50 10.79 -4.52
C PHE A 206 -4.56 11.10 -3.45
N ALA A 207 -5.83 10.82 -3.73
CA ALA A 207 -6.92 11.00 -2.77
C ALA A 207 -6.71 10.15 -1.52
N ALA A 208 -6.33 8.89 -1.71
CA ALA A 208 -5.91 7.95 -0.68
C ALA A 208 -4.86 8.56 0.27
N SER A 209 -3.71 8.92 -0.27
CA SER A 209 -2.62 9.48 0.52
C SER A 209 -2.97 10.81 1.17
N THR A 210 -3.79 11.65 0.51
CA THR A 210 -4.27 12.91 1.09
C THR A 210 -5.12 12.68 2.34
N ILE A 211 -6.07 11.73 2.29
CA ILE A 211 -6.93 11.40 3.43
C ILE A 211 -6.13 10.89 4.63
N VAL A 212 -5.14 10.01 4.39
CA VAL A 212 -4.25 9.51 5.45
C VAL A 212 -3.41 10.65 6.01
N THR A 213 -2.82 11.47 5.15
CA THR A 213 -2.01 12.65 5.54
C THR A 213 -2.79 13.61 6.44
N LEU A 214 -4.06 13.91 6.11
CA LEU A 214 -4.92 14.76 6.93
C LEU A 214 -5.13 14.19 8.34
N THR A 215 -5.28 12.87 8.44
CA THR A 215 -5.45 12.19 9.73
C THR A 215 -4.16 12.26 10.55
N THR A 216 -3.00 12.02 9.91
CA THR A 216 -1.68 12.17 10.51
C THR A 216 -1.42 13.59 10.99
N ILE A 217 -1.78 14.61 10.19
CA ILE A 217 -1.66 16.03 10.56
C ILE A 217 -2.51 16.32 11.80
N GLY A 218 -3.74 15.83 11.85
CA GLY A 218 -4.60 15.96 13.03
C GLY A 218 -3.90 15.44 14.29
N LEU A 219 -3.33 14.23 14.22
CA LEU A 219 -2.57 13.65 15.32
C LEU A 219 -1.36 14.51 15.74
N VAL A 220 -0.61 15.04 14.78
CA VAL A 220 0.54 15.92 15.06
C VAL A 220 0.10 17.24 15.70
N ILE A 221 -1.02 17.82 15.27
CA ILE A 221 -1.57 19.04 15.88
C ILE A 221 -1.97 18.78 17.33
N PHE A 222 -2.73 17.71 17.60
CA PHE A 222 -3.09 17.35 18.97
C PHE A 222 -1.85 17.00 19.81
N GLN A 223 -0.79 16.48 19.19
CA GLN A 223 0.49 16.24 19.83
C GLN A 223 1.22 17.54 20.23
N ALA A 224 1.12 18.58 19.40
CA ALA A 224 1.77 19.87 19.62
C ALA A 224 1.05 20.77 20.66
N LEU A 225 -0.17 20.42 21.09
CA LEU A 225 -0.90 21.17 22.11
C LEU A 225 -0.13 21.23 23.46
N PRO A 226 -0.23 22.34 24.22
CA PRO A 226 0.48 22.49 25.48
C PRO A 226 0.03 21.49 26.55
N GLU A 227 0.91 21.17 27.50
CA GLU A 227 0.67 20.18 28.56
C GLU A 227 -0.52 20.53 29.47
N THR A 228 -0.91 21.80 29.50
CA THR A 228 -2.11 22.29 30.22
C THR A 228 -3.42 21.66 29.75
N TRP A 229 -3.42 20.99 28.59
CA TRP A 229 -4.58 20.28 28.02
C TRP A 229 -4.62 18.79 28.37
N GLU A 230 -3.64 18.28 29.13
CA GLU A 230 -3.76 16.94 29.71
C GLU A 230 -4.88 16.92 30.77
N PRO A 231 -5.71 15.87 30.84
CA PRO A 231 -5.61 14.57 30.16
C PRO A 231 -6.37 14.47 28.82
N MET A 232 -7.03 15.53 28.36
CA MET A 232 -7.86 15.49 27.14
C MET A 232 -7.00 15.26 25.89
N LYS A 233 -5.79 15.81 25.88
CA LYS A 233 -4.81 15.66 24.80
C LYS A 233 -4.44 14.20 24.53
N SER A 234 -4.01 13.46 25.54
CA SER A 234 -3.60 12.05 25.41
C SER A 234 -4.76 11.13 25.01
N GLU A 235 -5.94 11.32 25.61
CA GLU A 235 -7.15 10.56 25.28
C GLU A 235 -7.59 10.79 23.82
N THR A 236 -7.62 12.05 23.37
CA THR A 236 -8.01 12.39 22.00
C THR A 236 -7.01 11.79 21.00
N ARG A 237 -5.72 11.85 21.30
CA ARG A 237 -4.65 11.27 20.48
C ARG A 237 -4.80 9.76 20.33
N PHE A 238 -5.08 9.05 21.43
CA PHE A 238 -5.31 7.61 21.41
C PHE A 238 -6.49 7.26 20.49
N ARG A 239 -7.61 7.98 20.62
CA ARG A 239 -8.81 7.80 19.77
C ARG A 239 -8.57 8.10 18.30
N LEU A 240 -7.87 9.20 18.01
CA LEU A 240 -7.49 9.57 16.65
C LEU A 240 -6.58 8.51 16.01
N GLY A 241 -5.74 7.83 16.78
CA GLY A 241 -4.92 6.71 16.29
C GLY A 241 -5.76 5.53 15.80
N PHE A 242 -6.89 5.23 16.45
CA PHE A 242 -7.83 4.22 15.95
C PHE A 242 -8.46 4.62 14.62
N ILE A 243 -8.82 5.90 14.48
CA ILE A 243 -9.38 6.45 13.24
C ILE A 243 -8.33 6.42 12.12
N GLU A 244 -7.08 6.79 12.40
CA GLU A 244 -5.97 6.71 11.45
C GLU A 244 -5.76 5.28 10.94
N ALA A 245 -5.72 4.31 11.85
CA ALA A 245 -5.54 2.90 11.49
C ALA A 245 -6.68 2.39 10.59
N ALA A 246 -7.94 2.65 10.97
CA ALA A 246 -9.10 2.24 10.19
C ALA A 246 -9.13 2.93 8.81
N THR A 247 -8.86 4.24 8.76
CA THR A 247 -8.81 5.02 7.54
C THR A 247 -7.72 4.53 6.59
N SER A 248 -6.54 4.19 7.13
CA SER A 248 -5.43 3.64 6.35
C SER A 248 -5.81 2.32 5.65
N VAL A 249 -6.57 1.44 6.33
CA VAL A 249 -7.06 0.19 5.72
C VAL A 249 -8.11 0.46 4.64
N ILE A 250 -9.07 1.36 4.87
CA ILE A 250 -10.06 1.76 3.85
C ILE A 250 -9.35 2.28 2.61
N VAL A 251 -8.41 3.18 2.81
CA VAL A 251 -7.62 3.83 1.75
C VAL A 251 -6.81 2.80 0.97
N CYS A 252 -6.16 1.85 1.66
CA CYS A 252 -5.46 0.75 1.03
C CYS A 252 -6.35 -0.05 0.06
N ASN A 253 -7.61 -0.28 0.44
CA ASN A 253 -8.56 -1.02 -0.38
C ASN A 253 -9.16 -0.18 -1.52
N LEU A 254 -9.20 1.15 -1.37
CA LEU A 254 -9.81 2.06 -2.34
C LEU A 254 -9.20 1.94 -3.73
N ILE A 255 -7.87 1.80 -3.83
CA ILE A 255 -7.18 1.69 -5.14
C ILE A 255 -7.69 0.49 -5.94
N VAL A 256 -7.89 -0.66 -5.28
CA VAL A 256 -8.37 -1.89 -5.94
C VAL A 256 -9.85 -1.76 -6.30
N LEU A 257 -10.65 -1.18 -5.39
CA LEU A 257 -12.08 -0.98 -5.61
C LEU A 257 -12.35 0.00 -6.77
N VAL A 258 -11.65 1.14 -6.80
CA VAL A 258 -11.78 2.13 -7.88
C VAL A 258 -11.36 1.53 -9.22
N SER A 259 -10.25 0.80 -9.26
CA SER A 259 -9.78 0.12 -10.48
C SER A 259 -10.81 -0.88 -11.01
N TYR A 260 -11.51 -1.58 -10.11
CA TYR A 260 -12.57 -2.50 -10.50
C TYR A 260 -13.82 -1.77 -10.99
N VAL A 261 -14.32 -0.80 -10.21
CA VAL A 261 -15.55 -0.06 -10.55
C VAL A 261 -15.39 0.60 -11.91
N PHE A 262 -14.21 1.17 -12.17
CA PHE A 262 -13.89 1.72 -13.48
C PHE A 262 -14.01 0.68 -14.61
N ARG A 263 -13.50 -0.54 -14.43
CA ARG A 263 -13.57 -1.62 -15.43
C ARG A 263 -14.99 -2.11 -15.66
N VAL A 264 -15.84 -2.15 -14.63
CA VAL A 264 -17.24 -2.56 -14.79
C VAL A 264 -18.05 -1.49 -15.50
N LEU A 265 -17.85 -0.20 -15.15
CA LEU A 265 -18.60 0.91 -15.75
C LEU A 265 -18.16 1.23 -17.18
N HIS A 266 -16.87 1.06 -17.52
CA HIS A 266 -16.34 1.41 -18.84
C HIS A 266 -15.87 0.20 -19.69
N GLY A 267 -16.06 -1.03 -19.19
CA GLY A 267 -15.70 -2.26 -19.89
C GLY A 267 -16.37 -2.47 -21.25
N PRO A 268 -17.66 -2.10 -21.44
CA PRO A 268 -18.31 -2.26 -22.74
C PRO A 268 -17.83 -1.26 -23.81
N SER A 269 -17.40 -0.06 -23.42
CA SER A 269 -17.12 1.04 -24.36
C SER A 269 -15.69 1.05 -24.92
N ILE A 270 -14.77 0.23 -24.38
CA ILE A 270 -13.39 0.11 -24.92
C ILE A 270 -13.30 -0.93 -26.04
N ARG A 271 -14.27 -1.86 -26.16
CA ARG A 271 -14.32 -2.84 -27.27
C ARG A 271 -14.95 -2.31 -28.56
N GLY A 272 -15.64 -1.16 -28.53
CA GLY A 272 -16.38 -0.61 -29.68
C GLY A 272 -15.79 0.65 -30.32
N GLY A 273 -14.60 1.11 -29.89
CA GLY A 273 -14.02 2.39 -30.30
C GLY A 273 -12.96 2.30 -31.41
N GLY A 274 -13.00 1.27 -32.24
CA GLY A 274 -12.07 1.07 -33.36
C GLY A 274 -12.81 0.90 -34.67
N SER A 275 -13.34 1.99 -35.24
CA SER A 275 -13.62 2.10 -36.67
C SER A 275 -13.82 3.56 -37.08
N SER A 276 -13.14 3.91 -38.18
CA SER A 276 -13.41 5.01 -39.10
C SER A 276 -12.88 6.40 -38.73
N ALA A 277 -11.61 6.65 -39.09
CA ALA A 277 -11.21 7.87 -39.80
C ALA A 277 -9.73 7.79 -40.26
N GLY A 278 -9.51 7.80 -41.58
CA GLY A 278 -8.25 8.26 -42.16
C GLY A 278 -7.31 7.19 -42.74
N ALA A 279 -7.74 6.50 -43.79
CA ALA A 279 -6.81 5.99 -44.80
C ALA A 279 -7.18 6.65 -46.13
N ASN A 280 -6.60 7.82 -46.39
CA ASN A 280 -6.58 8.38 -47.73
C ASN A 280 -5.69 7.48 -48.58
N GLU A 281 -6.34 6.85 -49.54
CA GLU A 281 -5.84 6.02 -50.60
C GLU A 281 -4.94 6.85 -51.52
N TYR A 282 -3.63 6.62 -51.43
CA TYR A 282 -2.68 6.90 -52.49
C TYR A 282 -2.05 5.57 -52.87
N SER A 283 -2.61 4.90 -53.87
CA SER A 283 -1.97 3.76 -54.53
C SER A 283 -1.93 4.04 -56.03
N LEU A 284 -0.67 4.18 -56.47
CA LEU A 284 -0.21 4.37 -57.83
C LEU A 284 -0.82 3.37 -58.81
N GLU A 285 -1.10 3.88 -60.01
CA GLU A 285 -1.23 3.09 -61.23
C GLU A 285 -0.06 2.11 -61.34
N THR A 286 -0.37 0.82 -61.50
CA THR A 286 0.50 -0.05 -62.28
C THR A 286 -0.36 -0.97 -63.13
N ARG A 287 -0.10 -0.88 -64.42
CA ARG A 287 -0.82 -1.44 -65.55
C ARG A 287 -0.31 -2.85 -65.87
N ASN A 288 -1.25 -3.71 -66.27
CA ASN A 288 -1.14 -4.97 -67.01
C ASN A 288 -0.68 -6.26 -66.31
N GLY A 289 -1.54 -7.29 -66.42
CA GLY A 289 -1.16 -8.70 -66.23
C GLY A 289 -2.32 -9.66 -65.97
N THR A 290 -3.12 -9.91 -67.01
CA THR A 290 -3.97 -11.11 -67.27
C THR A 290 -4.25 -12.14 -66.16
N GLY A 291 -5.55 -12.33 -65.88
CA GLY A 291 -6.21 -13.65 -65.92
C GLY A 291 -6.13 -14.56 -64.68
N ILE A 292 -7.26 -14.69 -63.99
CA ILE A 292 -8.04 -15.94 -63.78
C ILE A 292 -8.91 -15.77 -62.52
N SER A 293 -10.21 -15.91 -62.73
CA SER A 293 -11.27 -15.92 -61.72
C SER A 293 -11.37 -17.28 -61.02
N HIS A 294 -11.52 -17.29 -59.69
CA HIS A 294 -12.34 -18.27 -58.99
C HIS A 294 -12.81 -17.72 -57.64
N SER A 295 -14.11 -17.85 -57.38
CA SER A 295 -14.82 -17.37 -56.20
C SER A 295 -14.91 -18.42 -55.09
N ASP A 296 -15.21 -17.89 -53.89
CA ASP A 296 -15.92 -18.49 -52.74
C ASP A 296 -15.17 -19.24 -51.63
N SER A 297 -14.81 -18.44 -50.60
CA SER A 297 -15.33 -18.42 -49.21
C SER A 297 -15.35 -19.67 -48.29
N HIS A 298 -14.95 -19.38 -47.03
CA HIS A 298 -15.12 -20.08 -45.74
C HIS A 298 -14.07 -21.11 -45.27
N SER A 299 -13.21 -20.72 -44.32
CA SER A 299 -13.32 -21.15 -42.91
C SER A 299 -12.24 -20.52 -42.02
N ALA A 300 -12.67 -20.12 -40.82
CA ALA A 300 -11.90 -19.44 -39.79
C ALA A 300 -10.99 -20.41 -39.01
N PHE A 301 -9.76 -19.99 -38.71
CA PHE A 301 -8.78 -20.77 -37.97
C PHE A 301 -8.95 -20.57 -36.45
N SER A 302 -9.16 -21.69 -35.74
CA SER A 302 -9.32 -21.79 -34.29
C SER A 302 -7.95 -21.93 -33.59
N PHE A 303 -7.81 -21.35 -32.40
CA PHE A 303 -6.60 -21.36 -31.58
C PHE A 303 -6.82 -22.21 -30.31
N THR A 304 -6.08 -23.31 -30.21
CA THR A 304 -5.81 -24.17 -29.03
C THR A 304 -4.54 -24.93 -29.39
N ASP A 305 -3.65 -25.38 -28.54
CA ASP A 305 -3.35 -25.33 -27.11
C ASP A 305 -1.87 -25.76 -27.08
N THR A 306 -1.10 -25.48 -26.03
CA THR A 306 0.11 -26.31 -25.81
C THR A 306 0.47 -26.43 -24.34
N SER A 307 0.23 -27.63 -23.82
CA SER A 307 0.95 -28.18 -22.67
C SER A 307 1.54 -29.53 -23.06
N SER A 308 2.86 -29.63 -22.87
CA SER A 308 3.67 -30.80 -22.49
C SER A 308 3.59 -32.11 -23.29
N GLN A 309 4.74 -32.59 -23.79
CA GLN A 309 5.27 -33.89 -23.40
C GLN A 309 6.75 -34.08 -23.76
N VAL A 310 7.35 -34.99 -23.00
CA VAL A 310 8.75 -35.46 -22.92
C VAL A 310 8.89 -36.71 -23.81
N GLU A 311 9.97 -36.85 -24.59
CA GLU A 311 10.81 -38.08 -24.67
C GLU A 311 12.00 -37.95 -25.66
N SER A 312 12.90 -38.90 -25.52
CA SER A 312 14.35 -38.96 -25.73
C SER A 312 14.87 -39.40 -27.11
N GLU A 313 16.17 -39.11 -27.32
CA GLU A 313 17.20 -39.85 -28.10
C GLU A 313 17.10 -39.86 -29.65
N ASN A 314 18.17 -39.86 -30.46
CA ASN A 314 19.63 -39.63 -30.35
C ASN A 314 20.18 -39.60 -31.80
N THR A 315 21.44 -39.19 -31.97
CA THR A 315 22.36 -39.35 -33.13
C THR A 315 22.47 -38.27 -34.23
N GLY A 316 23.68 -37.67 -34.30
CA GLY A 316 24.46 -37.65 -35.55
C GLY A 316 24.74 -36.32 -36.27
N GLY A 317 25.89 -35.70 -35.98
CA GLY A 317 26.84 -35.33 -37.04
C GLY A 317 26.75 -33.95 -37.75
N THR A 318 27.69 -33.07 -37.36
CA THR A 318 28.53 -32.18 -38.20
C THR A 318 28.00 -30.90 -38.91
N ARG A 319 28.46 -29.76 -38.34
CA ARG A 319 29.13 -28.57 -38.94
C ARG A 319 28.36 -27.52 -39.77
N SER A 320 28.21 -26.36 -39.10
CA SER A 320 28.71 -25.00 -39.43
C SER A 320 27.85 -24.01 -40.25
N PHE A 321 27.96 -22.74 -39.79
CA PHE A 321 27.47 -21.44 -40.30
C PHE A 321 26.04 -21.04 -39.89
N GLY A 322 25.76 -19.91 -39.25
CA GLY A 322 26.55 -18.77 -38.78
C GLY A 322 25.58 -17.77 -38.13
N ILE A 323 25.98 -17.12 -37.03
CA ILE A 323 25.31 -15.90 -36.53
C ILE A 323 26.40 -14.91 -36.14
N ASP A 324 26.55 -13.89 -36.97
CA ASP A 324 27.24 -12.64 -36.71
C ASP A 324 26.56 -11.91 -35.54
N TYR A 325 27.33 -11.54 -34.53
CA TYR A 325 27.06 -10.38 -33.68
C TYR A 325 28.15 -9.37 -33.93
N ILE A 326 27.81 -8.33 -34.70
CA ILE A 326 28.62 -7.14 -34.92
C ILE A 326 28.62 -6.29 -33.64
N GLU A 327 29.83 -6.17 -33.07
CA GLU A 327 30.55 -4.96 -32.61
C GLU A 327 29.73 -3.75 -32.09
N ASP A 328 30.07 -3.30 -30.87
CA ASP A 328 30.74 -2.00 -30.65
C ASP A 328 31.13 -1.84 -29.15
N TRP A 329 32.36 -2.20 -28.77
CA TRP A 329 32.93 -1.98 -27.42
C TRP A 329 34.43 -1.63 -27.46
N ASP A 330 34.92 -1.02 -28.54
CA ASP A 330 36.31 -0.58 -28.63
C ASP A 330 36.50 0.81 -28.01
N ASN A 331 36.66 0.86 -26.69
CA ASN A 331 37.56 1.80 -25.99
C ASN A 331 37.60 1.53 -24.48
N TYR A 332 38.15 0.38 -24.08
CA TYR A 332 38.53 0.17 -22.68
C TYR A 332 39.91 -0.49 -22.60
N ASP A 333 40.92 0.35 -22.38
CA ASP A 333 42.32 0.00 -22.16
C ASP A 333 42.54 -0.43 -20.69
N PRO A 334 42.94 -1.69 -20.41
CA PRO A 334 43.02 -2.22 -19.05
C PRO A 334 44.35 -1.98 -18.30
N ASP A 335 45.31 -1.22 -18.83
CA ASP A 335 46.67 -1.14 -18.24
C ASP A 335 46.91 -0.03 -17.19
N THR A 336 45.88 0.55 -16.57
CA THR A 336 46.03 1.69 -15.62
C THR A 336 45.80 1.42 -14.13
N MET A 337 45.71 0.16 -13.67
CA MET A 337 45.57 -0.12 -12.22
C MET A 337 46.65 -1.04 -11.63
N GLN A 338 47.91 -0.62 -11.71
CA GLN A 338 49.01 -1.24 -10.95
C GLN A 338 49.89 -0.29 -10.13
N SER A 339 49.38 0.87 -9.69
CA SER A 339 50.17 1.79 -8.84
C SER A 339 49.36 2.56 -7.78
N ALA A 340 48.62 1.85 -6.92
CA ALA A 340 48.09 2.43 -5.68
C ALA A 340 48.01 1.40 -4.55
N SER A 341 49.17 0.86 -4.16
CA SER A 341 49.38 0.29 -2.83
C SER A 341 50.80 0.58 -2.36
N ARG A 342 50.98 1.76 -1.77
CA ARG A 342 51.98 2.09 -0.75
C ARG A 342 51.61 3.39 -0.08
#